data_AF-A0A9E1UT31-F1
#
_entry.id   AF-A0A9E1UT31-F1
#
_cell.length_a   1.000
_cell.length_b   1.000
_cell.length_c   1.000
_cell.angle_alpha   90.00
_cell.angle_beta   90.00
_cell.angle_gamma   90.00
#
_symmetry.space_group_name_H-M   'P 1'
#
loop_
_entity.id
_entity.type
_entity.pdbx_description
1 polymer ?
#
loop_
_entity_poly.entity_id
_entity_poly.type
_entity_poly.pdbx_seq_one_letter_code
_entity_poly.pdbx_strand_id
1 'polypeptide(L)'
;MNVFTVPFLLAMAGGFAVLGQPHPGSDGARILTGWGGGKAADVVPKAATAGFGELVVHHENAENFASFITLGKQHGIGVYAWLYLGDLPAWEKAYPDDAPPLQVMAPAEDETLKRIEADKTPGKSQYQFGGEPVNEVEVLTTPLLCFHDPRVFKAFCKQIDEMLRVPGIRGVAFDYIGYRNYRCCHCPVSQSQLAAYRKEHPEMSREVSLERFSFETLVDFNNRLAAYARTVKPEGQV
;
A
#
# COMPACT_ATOMS: atom_id res chain seq x y z
N MET A 1 -18.12 -27.16 33.43
CA MET A 1 -17.58 -27.54 32.10
C MET A 1 -17.20 -26.25 31.41
N ASN A 2 -15.92 -25.91 31.44
CA ASN A 2 -15.37 -24.71 30.83
C ASN A 2 -15.16 -24.96 29.34
N VAL A 3 -15.81 -24.15 28.51
CA VAL A 3 -15.59 -24.13 27.07
C VAL A 3 -14.44 -23.17 26.81
N PHE A 4 -13.33 -23.72 26.32
CA PHE A 4 -12.16 -22.96 25.85
C PHE A 4 -12.52 -22.19 24.58
N THR A 5 -12.39 -20.86 24.62
CA THR A 5 -12.34 -20.00 23.44
C THR A 5 -10.91 -20.03 22.88
N VAL A 6 -10.75 -20.56 21.68
CA VAL A 6 -9.49 -20.52 20.90
C VAL A 6 -9.45 -19.18 20.15
N PRO A 7 -8.40 -18.35 20.30
CA PRO A 7 -8.25 -17.16 19.47
C PRO A 7 -7.78 -17.59 18.08
N PHE A 8 -8.55 -17.16 17.07
CA PHE A 8 -8.26 -17.29 15.66
C PHE A 8 -6.96 -16.54 15.35
N LEU A 9 -5.86 -17.27 15.21
CA LEU A 9 -4.61 -16.75 14.66
C LEU A 9 -4.79 -16.68 13.14
N LEU A 10 -5.11 -15.51 12.61
CA LEU A 10 -5.00 -15.27 11.17
C LEU A 10 -3.51 -15.21 10.84
N ALA A 11 -2.93 -16.36 10.49
CA ALA A 11 -1.64 -16.40 9.83
C ALA A 11 -1.82 -15.76 8.45
N MET A 12 -1.56 -14.45 8.33
CA MET A 12 -1.22 -13.85 7.05
C MET A 12 0.00 -14.61 6.55
N ALA A 13 -0.20 -15.47 5.56
CA ALA A 13 0.88 -16.08 4.81
C ALA A 13 1.66 -14.93 4.17
N GLY A 14 2.79 -14.56 4.78
CA GLY A 14 3.71 -13.59 4.22
C GLY A 14 4.23 -14.11 2.89
N GLY A 15 3.70 -13.56 1.80
CA GLY A 15 4.27 -13.72 0.47
C GLY A 15 5.61 -12.98 0.44
N PHE A 16 6.70 -13.70 0.16
CA PHE A 16 8.00 -13.10 -0.07
C PHE A 16 8.06 -12.59 -1.51
N ALA A 17 7.92 -11.28 -1.70
CA ALA A 17 8.25 -10.63 -2.97
C ALA A 17 9.71 -10.19 -2.95
N VAL A 18 10.55 -10.76 -3.81
CA VAL A 18 11.90 -10.25 -4.09
C VAL A 18 11.74 -9.15 -5.14
N LEU A 19 11.64 -7.89 -4.72
CA LEU A 19 11.63 -6.74 -5.63
C LEU A 19 13.04 -6.16 -5.72
N GLY A 20 13.62 -6.23 -6.93
CA GLY A 20 14.87 -5.55 -7.27
C GLY A 20 15.59 -6.20 -8.44
N GLN A 21 15.43 -5.64 -9.64
CA GLN A 21 16.39 -5.84 -10.72
C GLN A 21 17.64 -5.00 -10.39
N PRO A 22 18.86 -5.55 -10.49
CA PRO A 22 20.08 -4.83 -10.18
C PRO A 22 20.26 -3.67 -11.16
N HIS A 23 20.55 -2.48 -10.61
CA HIS A 23 20.99 -1.34 -11.40
C HIS A 23 22.38 -1.67 -12.01
N PRO A 24 22.63 -1.37 -13.30
CA PRO A 24 23.93 -1.62 -13.89
C PRO A 24 24.94 -0.65 -13.28
N GLY A 25 25.76 -1.14 -12.34
CA GLY A 25 26.86 -0.36 -11.73
C GLY A 25 27.01 -0.49 -10.22
N SER A 26 26.20 -1.26 -9.49
CA SER A 26 26.45 -1.52 -8.07
C SER A 26 27.06 -2.90 -7.84
N ASP A 27 28.30 -2.94 -7.32
CA ASP A 27 28.83 -4.07 -6.53
C ASP A 27 28.11 -4.17 -5.15
N GLY A 28 26.87 -3.68 -5.06
CA GLY A 28 26.13 -3.48 -3.83
C GLY A 28 25.52 -4.79 -3.36
N ALA A 29 25.82 -5.17 -2.13
CA ALA A 29 25.16 -6.27 -1.45
C ALA A 29 23.63 -6.13 -1.58
N ARG A 30 22.95 -7.19 -2.04
CA ARG A 30 21.49 -7.23 -2.09
C ARG A 30 20.95 -7.09 -0.67
N ILE A 31 20.05 -6.14 -0.45
CA ILE A 31 19.33 -5.98 0.81
C ILE A 31 18.05 -6.79 0.70
N LEU A 32 17.85 -7.70 1.66
CA LEU A 32 16.60 -8.43 1.76
C LEU A 32 15.60 -7.62 2.60
N THR A 33 14.51 -7.22 1.98
CA THR A 33 13.44 -6.39 2.58
C THR A 33 12.18 -7.23 2.78
N GLY A 34 11.60 -7.17 3.97
CA GLY A 34 10.40 -7.93 4.34
C GLY A 34 9.21 -7.02 4.59
N TRP A 35 8.04 -7.43 4.11
CA TRP A 35 6.76 -6.85 4.51
C TRP A 35 6.12 -7.69 5.61
N GLY A 36 5.61 -7.05 6.66
CA GLY A 36 4.86 -7.79 7.67
C GLY A 36 4.38 -6.99 8.86
N GLY A 37 3.76 -7.72 9.79
CA GLY A 37 3.27 -7.21 11.06
C GLY A 37 3.40 -8.26 12.16
N GLY A 38 2.69 -8.07 13.27
CA GLY A 38 2.81 -8.89 14.46
C GLY A 38 3.60 -8.19 15.56
N LYS A 39 4.09 -8.94 16.56
CA LYS A 39 4.85 -8.37 17.67
C LYS A 39 6.32 -8.23 17.27
N ALA A 40 6.89 -7.04 17.50
CA ALA A 40 8.29 -6.77 17.16
C ALA A 40 9.27 -7.82 17.74
N ALA A 41 9.05 -8.23 18.99
CA ALA A 41 9.86 -9.23 19.69
C ALA A 41 9.86 -10.62 19.03
N ASP A 42 8.80 -10.96 18.31
CA ASP A 42 8.67 -12.26 17.63
C ASP A 42 9.23 -12.22 16.20
N VAL A 43 9.14 -11.05 15.54
CA VAL A 43 9.44 -10.89 14.11
C VAL A 43 10.90 -10.49 13.89
N VAL A 44 11.39 -9.46 14.58
CA VAL A 44 12.71 -8.86 14.29
C VAL A 44 13.85 -9.87 14.46
N PRO A 45 13.95 -10.66 15.55
CA PRO A 45 15.04 -11.63 15.70
C PRO A 45 15.03 -12.71 14.61
N LYS A 46 13.85 -13.14 14.17
CA LYS A 46 13.69 -14.13 13.10
C LYS A 46 14.08 -13.56 11.74
N ALA A 47 13.66 -12.33 11.46
CA ALA A 47 14.06 -11.61 10.25
C ALA A 47 15.59 -11.46 10.19
N ALA A 48 16.23 -11.08 11.31
CA ALA A 48 17.68 -10.98 11.41
C ALA A 48 18.37 -12.32 11.16
N THR A 49 17.85 -13.41 11.74
CA THR A 49 18.36 -14.77 11.54
C THR A 49 18.25 -15.20 10.07
N ALA A 50 17.20 -14.76 9.38
CA ALA A 50 16.97 -15.02 7.96
C ALA A 50 17.76 -14.08 7.03
N GLY A 51 18.52 -13.12 7.56
CA GLY A 51 19.36 -12.21 6.78
C GLY A 51 18.64 -10.98 6.21
N PHE A 52 17.46 -10.62 6.73
CA PHE A 52 16.79 -9.38 6.36
C PHE A 52 17.56 -8.17 6.86
N GLY A 53 17.77 -7.19 5.98
CA GLY A 53 18.35 -5.89 6.32
C GLY A 53 17.28 -4.82 6.57
N GLU A 54 16.06 -5.05 6.09
CA GLU A 54 14.98 -4.06 6.18
C GLU A 54 13.62 -4.71 6.41
N LEU A 55 12.76 -4.00 7.13
CA LEU A 55 11.37 -4.36 7.36
C LEU A 55 10.46 -3.16 7.11
N VAL A 56 9.37 -3.39 6.37
CA VAL A 56 8.27 -2.46 6.19
C VAL A 56 7.10 -2.96 7.05
N VAL A 57 6.64 -2.12 7.97
CA VAL A 57 5.67 -2.52 9.00
C VAL A 57 4.54 -1.51 9.16
N HIS A 58 3.37 -2.00 9.54
CA HIS A 58 2.22 -1.15 9.84
C HIS A 58 2.44 -0.33 11.13
N HIS A 59 1.92 0.90 11.15
CA HIS A 59 2.19 1.90 12.19
C HIS A 59 1.02 2.17 13.16
N GLU A 60 -0.12 1.47 13.02
CA GLU A 60 -1.34 1.64 13.83
C GLU A 60 -1.11 1.58 15.34
N ASN A 61 -0.24 0.67 15.80
CA ASN A 61 0.12 0.58 17.21
C ASN A 61 1.48 1.25 17.44
N ALA A 62 1.46 2.48 17.95
CA ALA A 62 2.66 3.28 18.15
C ALA A 62 3.71 2.61 19.04
N GLU A 63 3.30 1.91 20.11
CA GLU A 63 4.22 1.20 21.01
C GLU A 63 4.93 0.04 20.32
N ASN A 64 4.17 -0.77 19.56
CA ASN A 64 4.72 -1.88 18.80
C ASN A 64 5.59 -1.38 17.64
N PHE A 65 5.20 -0.30 16.96
CA PHE A 65 5.98 0.34 15.90
C PHE A 65 7.32 0.87 16.42
N ALA A 66 7.32 1.57 17.57
CA ALA A 66 8.56 1.99 18.24
C ALA A 66 9.42 0.79 18.69
N SER A 67 8.78 -0.31 19.09
CA SER A 67 9.48 -1.56 19.44
C SER A 67 10.17 -2.19 18.22
N PHE A 68 9.53 -2.17 17.04
CA PHE A 68 10.15 -2.60 15.78
C PHE A 68 11.41 -1.79 15.47
N ILE A 69 11.35 -0.46 15.60
CA ILE A 69 12.49 0.42 15.33
C ILE A 69 13.63 0.14 16.33
N THR A 70 13.30 0.02 17.61
CA THR A 70 14.29 -0.22 18.68
C THR A 70 14.99 -1.56 18.50
N LEU A 71 14.23 -2.65 18.33
CA LEU A 71 14.78 -3.98 18.11
C LEU A 71 15.49 -4.06 16.75
N GLY A 72 14.94 -3.43 15.71
CA GLY A 72 15.55 -3.37 14.39
C GLY A 72 16.96 -2.80 14.47
N LYS A 73 17.13 -1.67 15.16
CA LYS A 73 18.45 -1.07 15.41
C LYS A 73 19.40 -2.03 16.13
N GLN A 74 18.94 -2.78 17.13
CA GLN A 74 19.77 -3.76 17.85
C GLN A 74 20.24 -4.91 16.96
N HIS A 75 19.45 -5.27 15.95
CA HIS A 75 19.73 -6.35 15.01
C HIS A 75 20.28 -5.86 13.65
N GLY A 76 20.55 -4.56 13.49
CA GLY A 76 21.03 -4.00 12.22
C GLY A 76 19.97 -3.92 11.11
N ILE A 77 18.69 -3.99 11.45
CA ILE A 77 17.55 -3.93 10.52
C ILE A 77 16.99 -2.50 10.45
N GLY A 78 16.89 -1.95 9.25
CA GLY A 78 16.17 -0.71 8.98
C GLY A 78 14.66 -0.91 8.99
N VAL A 79 13.91 0.02 9.57
CA VAL A 79 12.44 -0.05 9.62
C VAL A 79 11.82 1.08 8.80
N TYR A 80 10.79 0.74 8.03
CA TYR A 80 10.01 1.65 7.19
C TYR A 80 8.54 1.59 7.61
N ALA A 81 7.87 2.74 7.58
CA ALA A 81 6.43 2.80 7.79
C ALA A 81 5.70 2.35 6.52
N TRP A 82 4.70 1.50 6.67
CA TRP A 82 3.82 1.10 5.57
C TRP A 82 2.69 2.12 5.40
N LEU A 83 2.56 2.70 4.21
CA LEU A 83 1.46 3.58 3.83
C LEU A 83 0.72 3.00 2.61
N TYR A 84 -0.60 2.90 2.69
CA TYR A 84 -1.43 2.31 1.64
C TYR A 84 -2.84 2.92 1.61
N LEU A 85 -3.51 2.84 0.44
CA LEU A 85 -4.83 3.45 0.21
C LEU A 85 -5.98 2.85 1.02
N GLY A 86 -5.78 1.72 1.70
CA GLY A 86 -6.82 1.04 2.48
C GLY A 86 -6.82 1.37 3.97
N ASP A 87 -6.02 2.33 4.42
CA ASP A 87 -5.98 2.77 5.82
C ASP A 87 -7.15 3.71 6.13
N LEU A 88 -8.35 3.12 6.25
CA LEU A 88 -9.58 3.84 6.61
C LEU A 88 -9.52 4.46 8.03
N PRO A 89 -8.92 3.82 9.05
CA PRO A 89 -8.72 4.46 10.35
C PRO A 89 -7.92 5.77 10.26
N ALA A 90 -6.87 5.82 9.43
CA ALA A 90 -6.12 7.07 9.21
C ALA A 90 -6.98 8.14 8.51
N TRP A 91 -7.85 7.74 7.56
CA TRP A 91 -8.83 8.65 6.96
C TRP A 91 -9.78 9.23 8.00
N GLU A 92 -10.43 8.39 8.79
CA GLU A 92 -11.40 8.78 9.83
C GLU A 92 -10.76 9.72 10.85
N LYS A 93 -9.50 9.49 11.21
CA LYS A 93 -8.74 10.41 12.06
C LYS A 93 -8.51 11.76 11.39
N ALA A 94 -8.19 11.77 10.09
CA ALA A 94 -7.89 13.00 9.35
C ALA A 94 -9.13 13.84 9.01
N TYR A 95 -10.27 13.18 8.82
CA TYR A 95 -11.55 13.73 8.38
C TYR A 95 -12.73 12.99 9.05
N PRO A 96 -12.97 13.21 10.36
CA PRO A 96 -13.93 12.42 11.15
C PRO A 96 -15.39 12.60 10.71
N ASP A 97 -15.70 13.74 10.09
CA ASP A 97 -17.06 14.09 9.67
C ASP A 97 -17.32 13.78 8.18
N ASP A 98 -16.30 13.34 7.43
CA ASP A 98 -16.41 13.03 6.00
C ASP A 98 -16.38 11.52 5.74
N ALA A 99 -17.32 11.05 4.93
CA ALA A 99 -17.25 9.70 4.40
C ALA A 99 -15.97 9.50 3.55
N PRO A 100 -15.29 8.34 3.66
CA PRO A 100 -14.10 8.07 2.86
C PRO A 100 -14.45 8.04 1.36
N PRO A 101 -13.69 8.76 0.51
CA PRO A 101 -13.87 8.74 -0.93
C PRO A 101 -13.33 7.43 -1.50
N LEU A 102 -14.07 6.34 -1.29
CA LEU A 102 -13.68 5.02 -1.77
C LEU A 102 -13.64 4.98 -3.30
N GLN A 103 -12.74 4.17 -3.81
CA GLN A 103 -12.67 3.84 -5.21
C GLN A 103 -13.94 3.13 -5.67
N VAL A 104 -14.53 3.64 -6.75
CA VAL A 104 -15.66 3.03 -7.46
C VAL A 104 -15.10 2.21 -8.62
N MET A 105 -15.52 0.96 -8.74
CA MET A 105 -15.05 0.04 -9.78
C MET A 105 -15.98 0.06 -11.00
N ALA A 106 -15.51 -0.50 -12.12
CA ALA A 106 -16.36 -0.80 -13.25
C ALA A 106 -17.35 -1.93 -12.91
N PRO A 107 -18.51 -2.04 -13.60
CA PRO A 107 -19.47 -3.10 -13.34
C PRO A 107 -18.88 -4.54 -13.42
N ALA A 108 -17.95 -4.78 -14.35
CA ALA A 108 -17.30 -6.10 -14.48
C ALA A 108 -16.36 -6.42 -13.32
N GLU A 109 -15.70 -5.41 -12.74
CA GLU A 109 -14.86 -5.54 -11.55
C GLU A 109 -15.74 -5.77 -10.30
N ASP A 110 -16.87 -5.05 -10.17
CA ASP A 110 -17.88 -5.30 -9.12
C ASP A 110 -18.42 -6.73 -9.15
N GLU A 111 -18.75 -7.24 -10.34
CA GLU A 111 -19.17 -8.63 -10.52
C GLU A 111 -18.07 -9.62 -10.14
N THR A 112 -16.81 -9.31 -10.49
CA THR A 112 -15.65 -10.12 -10.12
C THR A 112 -15.46 -10.14 -8.60
N LEU A 113 -15.55 -8.99 -7.93
CA LEU A 113 -15.48 -8.91 -6.47
C LEU A 113 -16.56 -9.77 -5.81
N LYS A 114 -17.82 -9.68 -6.27
CA LYS A 114 -18.92 -10.50 -5.76
C LYS A 114 -18.64 -12.00 -5.89
N ARG A 115 -18.06 -12.44 -7.01
CA ARG A 115 -17.65 -13.83 -7.21
C ARG A 115 -16.56 -14.25 -6.22
N ILE A 116 -15.54 -13.41 -6.03
CA ILE A 116 -14.43 -13.67 -5.08
C ILE A 116 -14.97 -13.77 -3.65
N GLU A 117 -15.84 -12.85 -3.23
CA GLU A 117 -16.43 -12.85 -1.89
C GLU A 117 -17.36 -14.05 -1.64
N ALA A 118 -18.04 -14.53 -2.69
CA ALA A 118 -18.89 -15.71 -2.63
C ALA A 118 -18.11 -17.03 -2.62
N ASP A 119 -16.87 -17.06 -3.10
CA ASP A 119 -16.04 -18.28 -3.10
C ASP A 119 -15.64 -18.64 -1.66
N LYS A 120 -16.09 -19.81 -1.20
CA LYS A 120 -15.75 -20.38 0.12
C LYS A 120 -14.76 -21.54 0.03
N THR A 121 -14.17 -21.77 -1.14
CA THR A 121 -13.23 -22.86 -1.36
C THR A 121 -11.98 -22.65 -0.49
N PRO A 122 -11.67 -23.57 0.43
CA PRO A 122 -10.50 -23.44 1.29
C PRO A 122 -9.21 -23.35 0.47
N GLY A 123 -8.33 -22.41 0.82
CA GLY A 123 -7.00 -22.28 0.24
C GLY A 123 -6.93 -21.64 -1.16
N LYS A 124 -8.06 -21.17 -1.71
CA LYS A 124 -8.07 -20.37 -2.94
C LYS A 124 -8.52 -18.95 -2.64
N SER A 125 -7.58 -18.02 -2.45
CA SER A 125 -7.89 -16.64 -2.81
C SER A 125 -7.83 -16.59 -4.33
N GLN A 126 -8.97 -16.40 -4.99
CA GLN A 126 -9.00 -16.12 -6.44
C GLN A 126 -8.26 -14.80 -6.78
N TYR A 127 -7.86 -14.05 -5.75
CA TYR A 127 -6.96 -12.91 -5.84
C TYR A 127 -5.52 -13.33 -5.55
N GLN A 128 -4.61 -12.92 -6.43
CA GLN A 128 -3.18 -13.12 -6.28
C GLN A 128 -2.56 -11.94 -5.52
N PHE A 129 -1.89 -12.21 -4.40
CA PHE A 129 -1.16 -11.19 -3.65
C PHE A 129 0.21 -10.92 -4.33
N GLY A 130 0.18 -10.13 -5.41
CA GLY A 130 1.36 -9.69 -6.17
C GLY A 130 1.82 -10.66 -7.28
N GLY A 131 2.67 -10.20 -8.20
CA GLY A 131 3.06 -10.93 -9.41
C GLY A 131 2.17 -10.61 -10.61
N GLU A 132 2.42 -11.27 -11.75
CA GLU A 132 1.57 -11.11 -12.94
C GLU A 132 0.16 -11.64 -12.68
N PRO A 133 -0.90 -10.92 -13.11
CA PRO A 133 -2.28 -11.41 -12.98
C PRO A 133 -2.43 -12.78 -13.64
N VAL A 134 -3.06 -13.72 -12.94
CA VAL A 134 -3.41 -15.06 -13.47
C VAL A 134 -4.80 -15.09 -14.08
N ASN A 135 -5.66 -14.12 -13.74
CA ASN A 135 -6.97 -13.95 -14.35
C ASN A 135 -7.03 -12.69 -15.22
N GLU A 136 -7.92 -12.70 -16.21
CA GLU A 136 -8.18 -11.53 -17.07
C GLU A 136 -8.68 -10.31 -16.28
N VAL A 137 -9.46 -10.56 -15.22
CA VAL A 137 -9.92 -9.54 -14.27
C VAL A 137 -9.58 -10.02 -12.86
N GLU A 138 -8.70 -9.27 -12.20
CA GLU A 138 -8.37 -9.44 -10.79
C GLU A 138 -8.80 -8.20 -10.02
N VAL A 139 -9.39 -8.41 -8.84
CA VAL A 139 -9.88 -7.31 -8.02
C VAL A 139 -9.40 -7.50 -6.59
N LEU A 140 -8.69 -6.50 -6.08
CA LEU A 140 -8.35 -6.44 -4.66
C LEU A 140 -9.63 -6.29 -3.83
N THR A 141 -9.83 -7.22 -2.90
CA THR A 141 -11.02 -7.22 -2.01
C THR A 141 -11.01 -6.06 -1.03
N THR A 142 -9.82 -5.60 -0.62
CA THR A 142 -9.65 -4.45 0.29
C THR A 142 -10.17 -3.15 -0.35
N PRO A 143 -11.09 -2.43 0.32
CA PRO A 143 -11.49 -1.10 -0.11
C PRO A 143 -10.32 -0.12 -0.08
N LEU A 144 -10.15 0.64 -1.16
CA LEU A 144 -9.10 1.65 -1.28
C LEU A 144 -9.70 3.05 -1.47
N LEU A 145 -9.06 4.06 -0.89
CA LEU A 145 -9.33 5.48 -1.11
C LEU A 145 -9.00 5.87 -2.56
N CYS A 146 -9.78 6.79 -3.12
CA CYS A 146 -9.56 7.33 -4.46
C CYS A 146 -8.47 8.41 -4.42
N PHE A 147 -7.27 8.09 -4.92
CA PHE A 147 -6.14 9.02 -4.93
C PHE A 147 -6.34 10.28 -5.80
N HIS A 148 -7.38 10.32 -6.65
CA HIS A 148 -7.78 11.53 -7.37
C HIS A 148 -8.58 12.52 -6.50
N ASP A 149 -9.13 12.11 -5.35
CA ASP A 149 -9.74 13.04 -4.40
C ASP A 149 -8.62 13.80 -3.68
N PRO A 150 -8.57 15.15 -3.78
CA PRO A 150 -7.48 15.93 -3.22
C PRO A 150 -7.36 15.85 -1.70
N ARG A 151 -8.43 15.44 -0.99
CA ARG A 151 -8.40 15.20 0.46
C ARG A 151 -7.56 13.98 0.81
N VAL A 152 -7.48 12.96 -0.05
CA VAL A 152 -6.68 11.75 0.19
C VAL A 152 -5.20 12.09 0.27
N PHE A 153 -4.69 12.91 -0.66
CA PHE A 153 -3.31 13.41 -0.58
C PHE A 153 -3.05 14.14 0.75
N LYS A 154 -3.97 15.01 1.18
CA LYS A 154 -3.85 15.75 2.44
C LYS A 154 -3.90 14.84 3.67
N ALA A 155 -4.75 13.81 3.66
CA ALA A 155 -4.77 12.80 4.73
C ALA A 155 -3.41 12.10 4.84
N PHE A 156 -2.83 11.71 3.71
CA PHE A 156 -1.55 11.04 3.66
C PHE A 156 -0.37 11.93 4.04
N CYS A 157 -0.42 13.23 3.74
CA CYS A 157 0.53 14.18 4.30
C CYS A 157 0.53 14.15 5.85
N LYS A 158 -0.66 14.20 6.48
CA LYS A 158 -0.78 14.12 7.95
C LYS A 158 -0.24 12.78 8.48
N GLN A 159 -0.50 11.69 7.77
CA GLN A 159 -0.02 10.37 8.14
C GLN A 159 1.51 10.25 8.03
N ILE A 160 2.09 10.78 6.95
CA ILE A 160 3.54 10.84 6.74
C ILE A 160 4.21 11.68 7.84
N ASP A 161 3.61 12.80 8.24
CA ASP A 161 4.09 13.60 9.38
C ASP A 161 4.18 12.78 10.66
N GLU A 162 3.19 11.94 10.95
CA GLU A 162 3.17 11.09 12.14
C GLU A 162 4.20 9.97 12.05
N MET A 163 4.24 9.26 10.92
CA MET A 163 5.14 8.14 10.68
C MET A 163 6.62 8.55 10.73
N LEU A 164 6.99 9.63 10.03
CA LEU A 164 8.39 10.01 9.84
C LEU A 164 8.98 10.79 11.03
N ARG A 165 8.16 11.25 11.96
CA ARG A 165 8.61 11.87 13.23
C ARG A 165 9.08 10.85 14.27
N VAL A 166 8.81 9.56 14.09
CA VAL A 166 9.22 8.53 15.05
C VAL A 166 10.75 8.36 15.01
N PRO A 167 11.48 8.60 16.13
CA PRO A 167 12.94 8.53 16.13
C PRO A 167 13.47 7.16 15.69
N GLY A 168 14.40 7.16 14.74
CA GLY A 168 15.05 5.95 14.23
C GLY A 168 14.37 5.28 13.04
N ILE A 169 13.19 5.74 12.62
CA ILE A 169 12.58 5.28 11.36
C ILE A 169 13.48 5.63 10.17
N ARG A 170 13.58 4.73 9.18
CA ARG A 170 14.36 4.97 7.95
C ARG A 170 13.58 5.70 6.87
N GLY A 171 12.27 5.50 6.81
CA GLY A 171 11.48 5.98 5.70
C GLY A 171 10.04 5.52 5.73
N VAL A 172 9.37 5.71 4.60
CA VAL A 172 8.00 5.26 4.34
C VAL A 172 8.01 4.48 3.03
N ALA A 173 7.27 3.39 2.97
CA ALA A 173 7.08 2.59 1.77
C ALA A 173 5.61 2.66 1.36
N PHE A 174 5.38 2.97 0.09
CA PHE A 174 4.03 3.06 -0.49
C PHE A 174 3.63 1.73 -1.10
N ASP A 175 2.41 1.29 -0.81
CA ASP A 175 1.90 0.01 -1.26
C ASP A 175 0.40 0.10 -1.60
N TYR A 176 -0.07 -0.87 -2.37
CA TYR A 176 -1.46 -1.00 -2.85
C TYR A 176 -2.01 0.24 -3.56
N ILE A 177 -1.14 1.13 -4.06
CA ILE A 177 -1.56 2.27 -4.87
C ILE A 177 -1.78 1.79 -6.30
N GLY A 178 -3.04 1.82 -6.76
CA GLY A 178 -3.43 1.37 -8.11
C GLY A 178 -3.92 -0.07 -8.21
N TYR A 179 -4.04 -0.80 -7.10
CA TYR A 179 -4.30 -2.26 -7.10
C TYR A 179 -5.78 -2.69 -7.19
N ARG A 180 -6.73 -1.76 -7.11
CA ARG A 180 -8.17 -2.11 -7.15
C ARG A 180 -8.90 -1.67 -8.42
N ASN A 181 -8.37 -0.65 -9.09
CA ASN A 181 -8.86 -0.16 -10.38
C ASN A 181 -7.67 0.07 -11.29
N TYR A 182 -7.25 -0.96 -12.02
CA TYR A 182 -5.99 -0.94 -12.78
C TYR A 182 -5.88 0.23 -13.79
N ARG A 183 -7.01 0.78 -14.24
CA ARG A 183 -7.06 1.81 -15.28
C ARG A 183 -7.63 3.16 -14.85
N CYS A 184 -8.62 3.22 -13.96
CA CYS A 184 -9.11 4.48 -13.39
C CYS A 184 -10.23 4.19 -12.41
N CYS A 185 -10.36 5.01 -11.36
CA CYS A 185 -11.56 4.99 -10.55
C CYS A 185 -12.78 5.52 -11.34
N HIS A 186 -13.95 4.92 -11.15
CA HIS A 186 -15.19 5.31 -11.79
C HIS A 186 -15.99 6.38 -11.02
N CYS A 187 -15.40 7.00 -9.99
CA CYS A 187 -16.06 8.07 -9.24
C CYS A 187 -16.17 9.37 -10.07
N PRO A 188 -17.12 10.28 -9.73
CA PRO A 188 -17.31 11.52 -10.48
C PRO A 188 -16.06 12.39 -10.61
N VAL A 189 -15.21 12.43 -9.57
CA VAL A 189 -13.94 13.18 -9.58
C VAL A 189 -13.01 12.66 -10.66
N SER A 190 -12.77 11.36 -10.67
CA SER A 190 -11.86 10.70 -11.62
C SER A 190 -12.38 10.79 -13.06
N GLN A 191 -13.69 10.59 -13.26
CA GLN A 191 -14.30 10.69 -14.58
C GLN A 191 -14.26 12.13 -15.14
N SER A 192 -14.43 13.13 -14.29
CA SER A 192 -14.27 14.54 -14.68
C SER A 192 -12.83 14.86 -15.09
N GLN A 193 -11.84 14.40 -14.31
CA GLN A 193 -10.41 14.58 -14.63
C GLN A 193 -10.03 13.88 -15.94
N LEU A 194 -10.46 12.63 -16.15
CA LEU A 194 -10.25 11.91 -17.41
C LEU A 194 -10.91 12.62 -18.59
N ALA A 195 -12.12 13.18 -18.40
CA ALA A 195 -12.79 13.94 -19.46
C ALA A 195 -12.04 15.24 -19.80
N ALA A 196 -11.44 15.92 -18.82
CA ALA A 196 -10.58 17.08 -19.05
C ALA A 196 -9.30 16.68 -19.81
N TYR A 197 -8.62 15.62 -19.35
CA TYR A 197 -7.44 15.07 -20.02
C TYR A 197 -7.69 14.76 -21.50
N ARG A 198 -8.83 14.11 -21.82
CA ARG A 198 -9.21 13.80 -23.20
C ARG A 198 -9.50 15.04 -24.07
N LYS A 199 -9.91 16.16 -23.47
CA LYS A 199 -10.09 17.42 -24.20
C LYS A 199 -8.76 18.08 -24.52
N GLU A 200 -7.76 17.90 -23.65
CA GLU A 200 -6.39 18.40 -23.84
C GLU A 200 -5.59 17.54 -24.83
N HIS A 201 -6.00 16.28 -25.02
CA HIS A 201 -5.38 15.30 -25.92
C HIS A 201 -6.35 14.76 -26.98
N PRO A 202 -6.93 15.61 -27.85
CA PRO A 202 -7.94 15.20 -28.83
C PRO A 202 -7.43 14.22 -29.89
N GLU A 203 -6.12 14.11 -30.06
CA GLU A 203 -5.45 13.18 -30.97
C GLU A 203 -5.41 11.73 -30.46
N MET A 204 -5.60 11.51 -29.16
CA MET A 204 -5.53 10.19 -28.57
C MET A 204 -6.86 9.44 -28.69
N SER A 205 -6.80 8.13 -28.93
CA SER A 205 -8.00 7.28 -28.80
C SER A 205 -8.47 7.27 -27.34
N ARG A 206 -9.72 6.82 -27.13
CA ARG A 206 -10.27 6.71 -25.77
C ARG A 206 -9.43 5.79 -24.89
N GLU A 207 -9.00 4.66 -25.45
CA GLU A 207 -8.24 3.62 -24.78
C GLU A 207 -6.86 4.17 -24.41
N VAL A 208 -6.13 4.73 -25.38
CA VAL A 208 -4.80 5.32 -25.14
C VAL A 208 -4.87 6.44 -24.10
N SER A 209 -5.92 7.27 -24.17
CA SER A 209 -6.12 8.35 -23.18
C SER A 209 -6.31 7.80 -21.77
N LEU A 210 -7.11 6.74 -21.61
CA LEU A 210 -7.36 6.11 -20.31
C LEU A 210 -6.08 5.52 -19.73
N GLU A 211 -5.31 4.80 -20.55
CA GLU A 211 -4.06 4.17 -20.11
C GLU A 211 -3.03 5.22 -19.67
N ARG A 212 -2.83 6.27 -20.47
CA ARG A 212 -1.91 7.36 -20.14
C ARG A 212 -2.36 8.15 -18.94
N PHE A 213 -3.63 8.54 -18.88
CA PHE A 213 -4.20 9.22 -17.72
C PHE A 213 -3.96 8.41 -16.45
N SER A 214 -4.29 7.11 -16.45
CA SER A 214 -4.08 6.22 -15.31
C SER A 214 -2.63 6.20 -14.83
N PHE A 215 -1.70 6.03 -15.78
CA PHE A 215 -0.29 5.89 -15.48
C PHE A 215 0.29 7.20 -14.96
N GLU A 216 0.01 8.30 -15.66
CA GLU A 216 0.54 9.62 -15.33
C GLU A 216 0.02 10.10 -13.97
N THR A 217 -1.26 9.94 -13.66
CA THR A 217 -1.81 10.36 -12.36
C THR A 217 -1.38 9.46 -11.20
N LEU A 218 -1.19 8.16 -11.45
CA LEU A 218 -0.63 7.24 -10.45
C LEU A 218 0.82 7.61 -10.10
N VAL A 219 1.63 7.89 -11.12
CA VAL A 219 3.03 8.31 -10.97
C VAL A 219 3.10 9.67 -10.29
N ASP A 220 2.29 10.65 -10.71
CA ASP A 220 2.21 11.97 -10.07
C ASP A 220 1.87 11.85 -8.58
N PHE A 221 0.84 11.08 -8.23
CA PHE A 221 0.43 10.91 -6.85
C PHE A 221 1.55 10.34 -5.97
N ASN A 222 2.22 9.28 -6.43
CA ASN A 222 3.37 8.69 -5.72
C ASN A 222 4.53 9.68 -5.59
N ASN A 223 4.88 10.39 -6.67
CA ASN A 223 5.96 11.36 -6.66
C ASN A 223 5.68 12.53 -5.72
N ARG A 224 4.43 12.99 -5.64
CA ARG A 224 4.02 14.05 -4.71
C ARG A 224 4.09 13.59 -3.26
N LEU A 225 3.70 12.36 -2.95
CA LEU A 225 3.87 11.79 -1.61
C LEU A 225 5.34 11.65 -1.25
N ALA A 226 6.18 11.15 -2.18
CA ALA A 226 7.60 11.02 -1.97
C ALA A 226 8.29 12.38 -1.79
N ALA A 227 7.90 13.39 -2.57
CA ALA A 227 8.36 14.76 -2.41
C ALA A 227 7.98 15.29 -1.03
N TYR A 228 6.73 15.10 -0.59
CA TYR A 228 6.28 15.51 0.74
C TYR A 228 7.05 14.81 1.86
N ALA A 229 7.23 13.48 1.79
CA ALA A 229 8.00 12.71 2.75
C ALA A 229 9.44 13.24 2.90
N ARG A 230 10.09 13.63 1.80
CA ARG A 230 11.42 14.26 1.82
C ARG A 230 11.42 15.66 2.42
N THR A 231 10.30 16.37 2.46
CA THR A 231 10.22 17.64 3.22
C THR A 231 10.15 17.41 4.73
N VAL A 232 9.57 16.29 5.17
CA VAL A 232 9.45 15.93 6.59
C VAL A 232 10.76 15.31 7.10
N LYS A 233 11.38 14.45 6.28
CA LYS A 233 12.64 13.77 6.59
C LYS A 233 13.53 13.72 5.33
N PRO A 234 14.42 14.72 5.11
CA PRO A 234 15.23 14.81 3.90
C PRO A 234 16.14 13.62 3.61
N GLU A 235 16.63 12.97 4.67
CA GLU A 235 17.43 11.74 4.61
C GLU A 235 16.59 10.46 4.61
N GLY A 236 15.27 10.60 4.72
CA GLY A 236 14.33 9.49 4.72
C GLY A 236 14.23 8.85 3.34
N GLN A 237 14.21 7.52 3.34
CA GLN A 237 14.02 6.75 2.11
C GLN A 237 12.52 6.62 1.79
N VAL A 238 12.21 6.61 0.50
CA VAL A 238 10.86 6.43 -0.07
C VAL A 238 10.97 5.54 -1.29
#